data_AF-A0A101IV41-F1
#
_entry.id   AF-A0A101IV41-F1
#
_cell.length_a   1.000
_cell.length_b   1.000
_cell.length_c   1.000
_cell.angle_alpha   90.00
_cell.angle_beta   90.00
_cell.angle_gamma   90.00
#
_symmetry.space_group_name_H-M   'P 1'
#
loop_
_entity.id
_entity.type
_entity.pdbx_description
1 polymer ?
#
loop_
_entity_poly.entity_id
_entity_poly.type
_entity_poly.pdbx_seq_one_letter_code
_entity_poly.pdbx_strand_id
1 'polypeptide(L)'
;MKRYREHVDGTDSGGRAPAISCKRKDILKLKLEDYLEHRDAVVEGFLKAAKFLRMQKIFTGRDLPYRTQIVPLAAALAVLGDEADNDTVRKLLSRWYWCGVFGELYGSTIESRFAKDLPELIAWVRGGDEPTAVKEATFSGARLEELTSRRSAAYKGIFALMMRDGCEDFRSGQPIDITSYYDENVDIHHIFPRKWCDEHAEEQDINKYKVAVDCIINKAPLSARTNRMIGGSAPSAYLQRIEKNEGIPAERLDQILRSHVIDPEALRNDNFWAFYNRRHEEILDRIEAAMGKPAIREEAETA
;
A
#
# COMPACT_ATOMS: atom_id res chain seq x y z
N MET A 1 -10.36 14.67 -24.64
CA MET A 1 -8.91 14.60 -25.00
C MET A 1 -8.50 15.67 -26.01
N LYS A 2 -9.31 15.93 -27.05
CA LYS A 2 -9.10 17.05 -27.96
C LYS A 2 -9.00 18.39 -27.21
N ARG A 3 -9.91 18.65 -26.26
CA ARG A 3 -9.83 19.82 -25.38
C ARG A 3 -8.69 19.86 -24.37
N TYR A 4 -8.14 18.74 -23.89
CA TYR A 4 -6.92 18.82 -23.04
C TYR A 4 -5.74 19.30 -23.88
N ARG A 5 -5.63 18.82 -25.13
CA ARG A 5 -4.67 19.32 -26.11
C ARG A 5 -4.96 20.79 -26.47
N GLU A 6 -6.21 21.14 -26.82
CA GLU A 6 -6.62 22.53 -27.09
C GLU A 6 -6.57 23.44 -25.85
N HIS A 7 -6.54 22.91 -24.62
CA HIS A 7 -6.37 23.67 -23.38
C HIS A 7 -4.90 23.91 -23.08
N VAL A 8 -4.02 22.95 -23.39
CA VAL A 8 -2.57 23.17 -23.45
C VAL A 8 -2.23 24.17 -24.57
N ASP A 9 -2.94 24.13 -25.69
CA ASP A 9 -2.73 25.00 -26.85
C ASP A 9 -3.53 26.33 -26.78
N GLY A 10 -4.50 26.44 -25.86
CA GLY A 10 -5.46 27.53 -25.75
C GLY A 10 -4.99 28.58 -24.76
N THR A 11 -4.20 29.53 -25.23
CA THR A 11 -3.63 30.62 -24.42
C THR A 11 -4.65 31.72 -24.11
N ASP A 12 -4.74 32.16 -22.86
CA ASP A 12 -5.38 33.42 -22.48
C ASP A 12 -4.61 34.64 -23.04
N SER A 13 -5.11 35.85 -22.83
CA SER A 13 -4.48 37.10 -23.27
C SER A 13 -3.07 37.37 -22.70
N GLY A 14 -2.59 36.51 -21.80
CA GLY A 14 -1.22 36.51 -21.26
C GLY A 14 -0.42 35.25 -21.62
N GLY A 15 -0.86 34.45 -22.59
CA GLY A 15 -0.14 33.25 -23.03
C GLY A 15 -0.34 32.02 -22.13
N ARG A 16 -1.27 32.05 -21.17
CA ARG A 16 -1.45 30.97 -20.18
C ARG A 16 -2.71 30.16 -20.48
N ALA A 17 -2.55 28.83 -20.50
CA ALA A 17 -3.69 27.91 -20.45
C ALA A 17 -4.58 28.23 -19.23
N PRO A 18 -5.93 28.12 -19.35
CA PRO A 18 -6.80 28.33 -18.20
C PRO A 18 -6.44 27.37 -17.06
N ALA A 19 -6.64 27.79 -15.81
CA ALA A 19 -6.33 26.92 -14.68
C ALA A 19 -7.28 25.70 -14.64
N ILE A 20 -6.70 24.49 -14.61
CA ILE A 20 -7.45 23.26 -14.36
C ILE A 20 -8.01 23.34 -12.92
N SER A 21 -9.31 23.09 -12.74
CA SER A 21 -9.96 23.10 -11.44
C SER A 21 -10.98 21.97 -11.33
N CYS A 22 -10.97 21.28 -10.21
CA CYS A 22 -11.91 20.20 -9.89
C CYS A 22 -12.89 20.58 -8.78
N LYS A 23 -13.02 21.88 -8.47
CA LYS A 23 -13.93 22.35 -7.40
C LYS A 23 -15.38 22.11 -7.79
N ARG A 24 -16.24 21.91 -6.79
CA ARG A 24 -17.70 21.75 -6.99
C ARG A 24 -18.32 22.77 -7.96
N LYS A 25 -17.94 24.06 -7.85
CA LYS A 25 -18.45 25.13 -8.72
C LYS A 25 -18.12 24.94 -10.20
N ASP A 26 -17.02 24.24 -10.50
CA ASP A 26 -16.54 24.00 -11.85
C ASP A 26 -17.18 22.72 -12.41
N ILE A 27 -17.38 21.71 -11.57
CA ILE A 27 -18.18 20.51 -11.91
C ILE A 27 -19.61 20.91 -12.31
N LEU A 28 -20.23 21.87 -11.60
CA LEU A 28 -21.58 22.36 -11.92
C LEU A 28 -21.67 23.14 -13.25
N LYS A 29 -20.53 23.50 -13.86
CA LYS A 29 -20.46 24.17 -15.16
C LYS A 29 -20.21 23.21 -16.32
N LEU A 30 -20.07 21.91 -16.06
CA LEU A 30 -19.89 20.92 -17.11
C LEU A 30 -21.07 20.94 -18.07
N LYS A 31 -20.76 21.09 -19.36
CA LYS A 31 -21.76 21.05 -20.41
C LYS A 31 -22.09 19.60 -20.75
N LEU A 32 -23.32 19.36 -21.18
CA LEU A 32 -23.76 18.01 -21.56
C LEU A 32 -22.92 17.45 -22.70
N GLU A 33 -22.56 18.29 -23.68
CA GLU A 33 -21.76 17.88 -24.83
C GLU A 33 -20.37 17.40 -24.39
N ASP A 34 -19.74 18.10 -23.45
CA ASP A 34 -18.43 17.74 -22.91
C ASP A 34 -18.50 16.42 -22.10
N TYR A 35 -19.58 16.22 -21.35
CA TYR A 35 -19.83 14.95 -20.66
C TYR A 35 -19.98 13.80 -21.65
N LEU A 36 -20.82 13.95 -22.66
CA LEU A 36 -21.06 12.91 -23.66
C LEU A 36 -19.80 12.58 -24.46
N GLU A 37 -18.97 13.58 -24.77
CA GLU A 37 -17.68 13.37 -25.46
C GLU A 37 -16.69 12.54 -24.62
N HIS A 38 -16.72 12.66 -23.28
CA HIS A 38 -15.70 12.07 -22.41
C HIS A 38 -16.17 10.88 -21.59
N ARG A 39 -17.48 10.63 -21.49
CA ARG A 39 -18.08 9.57 -20.65
C ARG A 39 -17.41 8.22 -20.86
N ASP A 40 -17.29 7.77 -22.10
CA ASP A 40 -16.82 6.40 -22.39
C ASP A 40 -15.32 6.25 -22.05
N ALA A 41 -14.51 7.28 -22.32
CA ALA A 41 -13.11 7.30 -21.94
C ALA A 41 -12.92 7.31 -20.41
N VAL A 42 -13.77 8.04 -19.67
CA VAL A 42 -13.74 8.05 -18.20
C VAL A 42 -14.12 6.68 -17.63
N VAL A 43 -15.16 6.04 -18.18
CA VAL A 43 -15.56 4.67 -17.78
C VAL A 43 -14.40 3.70 -18.00
N GLU A 44 -13.78 3.72 -19.19
CA GLU A 44 -12.63 2.88 -19.50
C GLU A 44 -11.44 3.18 -18.57
N GLY A 45 -11.20 4.44 -18.24
CA GLY A 45 -10.18 4.84 -17.27
C GLY A 45 -10.39 4.20 -15.90
N PHE A 46 -11.63 4.14 -15.40
CA PHE A 46 -11.94 3.44 -14.14
C PHE A 46 -11.77 1.92 -14.24
N LEU A 47 -12.10 1.31 -15.38
CA LEU A 47 -11.88 -0.12 -15.61
C LEU A 47 -10.37 -0.44 -15.62
N LYS A 48 -9.57 0.38 -16.30
CA LYS A 48 -8.10 0.29 -16.28
C LYS A 48 -7.54 0.53 -14.88
N ALA A 49 -8.10 1.47 -14.11
CA ALA A 49 -7.69 1.69 -12.72
C ALA A 49 -7.95 0.44 -11.85
N ALA A 50 -9.10 -0.22 -12.03
CA ALA A 50 -9.38 -1.47 -11.33
C ALA A 50 -8.41 -2.60 -11.72
N LYS A 51 -8.04 -2.72 -13.02
CA LYS A 51 -6.98 -3.64 -13.47
C LYS A 51 -5.65 -3.31 -12.82
N PHE A 52 -5.27 -2.04 -12.78
CA PHE A 52 -4.05 -1.56 -12.13
C PHE A 52 -3.99 -1.92 -10.64
N LEU A 53 -5.07 -1.65 -9.89
CA LEU A 53 -5.14 -1.95 -8.46
C LEU A 53 -5.03 -3.46 -8.17
N ARG A 54 -5.61 -4.31 -9.02
CA ARG A 54 -5.43 -5.77 -8.91
C ARG A 54 -3.97 -6.21 -9.11
N MET A 55 -3.23 -5.56 -10.00
CA MET A 55 -1.78 -5.81 -10.15
C MET A 55 -1.00 -5.40 -8.89
N GLN A 56 -1.49 -4.39 -8.17
CA GLN A 56 -0.95 -3.99 -6.85
C GLN A 56 -1.53 -4.83 -5.69
N LYS A 57 -2.21 -5.94 -5.97
CA LYS A 57 -2.86 -6.84 -5.00
C LYS A 57 -3.92 -6.17 -4.11
N ILE A 58 -4.61 -5.16 -4.63
CA ILE A 58 -5.76 -4.54 -3.98
C ILE A 58 -7.04 -5.05 -4.66
N PHE A 59 -7.75 -5.95 -3.97
CA PHE A 59 -8.85 -6.71 -4.58
C PHE A 59 -10.24 -6.17 -4.26
N THR A 60 -10.43 -5.53 -3.11
CA THR A 60 -11.75 -5.09 -2.65
C THR A 60 -11.80 -3.60 -2.38
N GLY A 61 -13.01 -3.03 -2.41
CA GLY A 61 -13.24 -1.64 -2.01
C GLY A 61 -12.95 -1.35 -0.52
N ARG A 62 -12.89 -2.38 0.32
CA ARG A 62 -12.54 -2.27 1.75
C ARG A 62 -11.04 -2.00 1.92
N ASP A 63 -10.23 -2.62 1.07
CA ASP A 63 -8.76 -2.59 1.16
C ASP A 63 -8.13 -1.46 0.36
N LEU A 64 -8.93 -0.65 -0.34
CA LEU A 64 -8.46 0.58 -0.97
C LEU A 64 -7.87 1.54 0.08
N PRO A 65 -6.59 1.95 -0.05
CA PRO A 65 -6.01 2.99 0.78
C PRO A 65 -6.78 4.31 0.69
N TYR A 66 -6.98 4.79 -0.54
CA TYR A 66 -7.75 6.00 -0.84
C TYR A 66 -8.68 5.77 -2.04
N ARG A 67 -9.99 5.91 -1.81
CA ARG A 67 -10.97 5.97 -2.90
C ARG A 67 -10.81 7.23 -3.75
N THR A 68 -10.38 8.32 -3.12
CA THR A 68 -10.14 9.63 -3.72
C THR A 68 -9.02 9.59 -4.75
N GLN A 69 -7.90 8.92 -4.47
CA GLN A 69 -6.77 8.80 -5.39
C GLN A 69 -7.11 8.05 -6.70
N ILE A 70 -8.16 7.22 -6.70
CA ILE A 70 -8.62 6.51 -7.90
C ILE A 70 -9.10 7.50 -8.97
N VAL A 71 -9.64 8.66 -8.58
CA VAL A 71 -10.16 9.66 -9.52
C VAL A 71 -9.05 10.19 -10.44
N PRO A 72 -7.94 10.77 -9.94
CA PRO A 72 -6.83 11.20 -10.80
C PRO A 72 -6.14 10.02 -11.51
N LEU A 73 -6.05 8.84 -10.89
CA LEU A 73 -5.51 7.65 -11.55
C LEU A 73 -6.34 7.24 -12.78
N ALA A 74 -7.67 7.17 -12.64
CA ALA A 74 -8.57 6.83 -13.72
C ALA A 74 -8.55 7.88 -14.84
N ALA A 75 -8.48 9.16 -14.48
CA ALA A 75 -8.33 10.24 -15.44
C ALA A 75 -7.01 10.13 -16.23
N ALA A 76 -5.90 9.84 -15.55
CA ALA A 76 -4.61 9.63 -16.21
C ALA A 76 -4.64 8.40 -17.14
N LEU A 77 -5.21 7.29 -16.69
CA LEU A 77 -5.35 6.07 -17.52
C LEU A 77 -6.26 6.29 -18.73
N ALA A 78 -7.32 7.09 -18.60
CA ALA A 78 -8.17 7.50 -19.73
C ALA A 78 -7.40 8.35 -20.75
N VAL A 79 -6.48 9.21 -20.29
CA VAL A 79 -5.63 10.05 -21.15
C VAL A 79 -4.49 9.27 -21.79
N LEU A 80 -3.91 8.30 -21.09
CA LEU A 80 -2.81 7.48 -21.61
C LEU A 80 -3.31 6.39 -22.57
N GLY A 81 -4.52 5.88 -22.38
CA GLY A 81 -5.04 4.80 -23.22
C GLY A 81 -4.14 3.57 -23.12
N ASP A 82 -3.59 3.13 -24.25
CA ASP A 82 -2.75 1.92 -24.33
C ASP A 82 -1.28 2.18 -23.95
N GLU A 83 -0.86 3.45 -23.93
CA GLU A 83 0.45 3.87 -23.41
C GLU A 83 0.65 3.40 -21.95
N ALA A 84 -0.45 3.31 -21.19
CA ALA A 84 -0.43 2.87 -19.79
C ALA A 84 -0.05 1.39 -19.59
N ASP A 85 -0.17 0.54 -20.62
CA ASP A 85 0.22 -0.88 -20.52
C ASP A 85 1.74 -1.09 -20.65
N ASN A 86 2.48 -0.08 -21.14
CA ASN A 86 3.95 -0.11 -21.21
C ASN A 86 4.58 -0.27 -19.81
N ASP A 87 5.64 -1.08 -19.70
CA ASP A 87 6.32 -1.37 -18.43
C ASP A 87 6.85 -0.13 -17.71
N THR A 88 7.55 0.75 -18.43
CA THR A 88 8.11 1.98 -17.89
C THR A 88 7.00 2.90 -17.39
N VAL A 89 5.95 3.08 -18.18
CA VAL A 89 4.79 3.92 -17.83
C VAL A 89 4.08 3.36 -16.59
N ARG A 90 3.84 2.05 -16.55
CA ARG A 90 3.21 1.38 -15.41
C ARG A 90 4.05 1.50 -14.14
N LYS A 91 5.39 1.47 -14.23
CA LYS A 91 6.30 1.69 -13.09
C LYS A 91 6.20 3.12 -12.56
N LEU A 92 6.12 4.13 -13.44
CA LEU A 92 5.90 5.52 -13.02
C LEU A 92 4.54 5.70 -12.34
N LEU A 93 3.47 5.15 -12.93
CA LEU A 93 2.13 5.14 -12.33
C LEU A 93 2.12 4.45 -10.96
N SER A 94 2.85 3.32 -10.82
CA SER A 94 3.03 2.61 -9.55
C SER A 94 3.75 3.46 -8.52
N ARG A 95 4.85 4.11 -8.89
CA ARG A 95 5.60 4.99 -7.99
C ARG A 95 4.74 6.17 -7.52
N TRP A 96 4.04 6.84 -8.43
CA TRP A 96 3.10 7.91 -8.06
C TRP A 96 1.99 7.42 -7.14
N TYR A 97 1.44 6.23 -7.44
CA TYR A 97 0.40 5.63 -6.60
C TYR A 97 0.89 5.40 -5.17
N TRP A 98 2.03 4.73 -5.02
CA TRP A 98 2.62 4.40 -3.71
C TRP A 98 3.09 5.64 -2.94
N CYS A 99 3.64 6.65 -3.61
CA CYS A 99 3.91 7.96 -2.99
C CYS A 99 2.63 8.61 -2.44
N GLY A 100 1.53 8.51 -3.16
CA GLY A 100 0.23 8.99 -2.67
C GLY A 100 -0.31 8.23 -1.46
N VAL A 101 -0.12 6.91 -1.42
CA VAL A 101 -0.55 6.05 -0.31
C VAL A 101 0.29 6.29 0.93
N PHE A 102 1.61 6.21 0.83
CA PHE A 102 2.51 6.31 1.98
C PHE A 102 2.78 7.76 2.40
N GLY A 103 2.72 8.71 1.48
CA GLY A 103 2.68 10.14 1.86
C GLY A 103 1.34 10.58 2.46
N GLU A 104 0.35 9.68 2.57
CA GLU A 104 -1.00 9.94 3.10
C GLU A 104 -1.70 11.16 2.43
N LEU A 105 -1.41 11.40 1.15
CA LEU A 105 -1.67 12.67 0.45
C LEU A 105 -3.15 12.91 0.06
N TYR A 106 -3.98 11.86 0.14
CA TYR A 106 -5.34 11.84 -0.42
C TYR A 106 -6.43 11.75 0.65
N GLY A 107 -6.09 11.97 1.93
CA GLY A 107 -7.04 12.01 3.05
C GLY A 107 -7.78 13.34 3.20
N SER A 108 -7.22 14.44 2.67
CA SER A 108 -7.80 15.79 2.76
C SER A 108 -7.40 16.66 1.57
N THR A 109 -8.03 17.83 1.40
CA THR A 109 -7.66 18.87 0.41
C THR A 109 -7.49 18.33 -1.03
N ILE A 110 -8.38 17.42 -1.44
CA ILE A 110 -8.21 16.63 -2.67
C ILE A 110 -8.45 17.40 -3.97
N GLU A 111 -9.33 18.42 -3.96
CA GLU A 111 -9.73 19.12 -5.20
C GLU A 111 -8.58 19.89 -5.86
N SER A 112 -7.75 20.57 -5.07
CA SER A 112 -6.57 21.29 -5.59
C SER A 112 -5.45 20.32 -5.99
N ARG A 113 -5.35 19.17 -5.32
CA ARG A 113 -4.39 18.13 -5.67
C ARG A 113 -4.75 17.48 -7.01
N PHE A 114 -6.02 17.11 -7.22
CA PHE A 114 -6.48 16.52 -8.49
C PHE A 114 -6.22 17.41 -9.70
N ALA A 115 -6.40 18.73 -9.53
CA ALA A 115 -6.12 19.71 -10.57
C ALA A 115 -4.64 19.72 -11.03
N LYS A 116 -3.71 19.37 -10.12
CA LYS A 116 -2.27 19.24 -10.42
C LYS A 116 -1.88 17.84 -10.87
N ASP A 117 -2.46 16.81 -10.23
CA ASP A 117 -2.06 15.41 -10.44
C ASP A 117 -2.16 14.99 -11.91
N LEU A 118 -3.28 15.28 -12.58
CA LEU A 118 -3.47 14.86 -13.96
C LEU A 118 -2.41 15.48 -14.91
N PRO A 119 -2.27 16.81 -15.02
CA PRO A 119 -1.27 17.38 -15.93
C PRO A 119 0.16 16.99 -15.56
N GLU A 120 0.52 16.96 -14.27
CA GLU A 120 1.88 16.61 -13.84
C GLU A 120 2.20 15.13 -14.11
N LEU A 121 1.27 14.21 -13.84
CA LEU A 121 1.48 12.79 -14.07
C LEU A 121 1.61 12.47 -15.57
N ILE A 122 0.80 13.11 -16.42
CA ILE A 122 0.90 12.96 -17.88
C ILE A 122 2.21 13.55 -18.41
N ALA A 123 2.62 14.71 -17.92
CA ALA A 123 3.90 15.31 -18.28
C ALA A 123 5.07 14.40 -17.88
N TRP A 124 5.05 13.87 -16.66
CA TRP A 124 6.10 12.99 -16.14
C TRP A 124 6.24 11.70 -16.94
N VAL A 125 5.11 11.04 -17.26
CA VAL A 125 5.10 9.84 -18.11
C VAL A 125 5.74 10.11 -19.47
N ARG A 126 5.64 11.34 -19.98
CA ARG A 126 6.21 11.77 -21.27
C ARG A 126 7.60 12.41 -21.16
N GLY A 127 8.31 12.17 -20.05
CA GLY A 127 9.69 12.62 -19.85
C GLY A 127 9.83 14.02 -19.24
N GLY A 128 8.75 14.60 -18.73
CA GLY A 128 8.77 15.82 -17.94
C GLY A 128 9.23 15.61 -16.49
N ASP A 129 9.10 16.66 -15.67
CA ASP A 129 9.52 16.64 -14.27
C ASP A 129 8.68 15.70 -13.40
N GLU A 130 9.29 15.23 -12.30
CA GLU A 130 8.61 14.44 -11.29
C GLU A 130 7.42 15.23 -10.67
N PRO A 131 6.22 14.61 -10.51
CA PRO A 131 5.03 15.29 -9.99
C PRO A 131 5.21 15.76 -8.56
N THR A 132 4.48 16.81 -8.20
CA THR A 132 4.42 17.36 -6.85
C THR A 132 4.05 16.29 -5.82
N ALA A 133 3.09 15.41 -6.14
CA ALA A 133 2.70 14.31 -5.24
C ALA A 133 3.84 13.32 -4.96
N VAL A 134 4.75 13.09 -5.91
CA VAL A 134 5.91 12.23 -5.70
C VAL A 134 6.97 12.99 -4.90
N LYS A 135 7.25 14.26 -5.25
CA LYS A 135 8.22 15.12 -4.57
C LYS A 135 7.89 15.34 -3.09
N GLU A 136 6.64 15.68 -2.77
CA GLU A 136 6.15 15.97 -1.41
C GLU A 136 5.98 14.72 -0.55
N ALA A 137 5.83 13.53 -1.15
CA ALA A 137 5.62 12.31 -0.37
C ALA A 137 6.85 12.00 0.49
N THR A 138 6.61 11.84 1.79
CA THR A 138 7.57 11.39 2.79
C THR A 138 6.91 10.31 3.64
N PHE A 139 7.71 9.40 4.20
CA PHE A 139 7.26 8.40 5.15
C PHE A 139 8.24 8.36 6.31
N SER A 140 7.74 8.41 7.55
CA SER A 140 8.58 8.32 8.76
C SER A 140 8.54 6.89 9.31
N GLY A 141 9.69 6.37 9.77
CA GLY A 141 9.79 5.07 10.43
C GLY A 141 8.82 4.93 11.61
N ALA A 142 8.79 5.95 12.47
CA ALA A 142 7.89 6.05 13.61
C ALA A 142 6.41 5.85 13.24
N ARG A 143 6.02 6.18 11.99
CA ARG A 143 4.65 5.98 11.52
C ARG A 143 4.25 4.52 11.60
N LEU A 144 5.15 3.56 11.38
CA LEU A 144 4.83 2.12 11.49
C LEU A 144 4.30 1.76 12.87
N GLU A 145 4.85 2.34 13.93
CA GLU A 145 4.45 2.06 15.31
C GLU A 145 3.04 2.58 15.61
N GLU A 146 2.63 3.66 14.95
CA GLU A 146 1.29 4.24 15.10
C GLU A 146 0.21 3.48 14.33
N LEU A 147 0.57 2.63 13.35
CA LEU A 147 -0.36 1.95 12.46
C LEU A 147 -1.04 0.75 13.13
N THR A 148 -1.95 1.03 14.06
CA THR A 148 -2.75 0.03 14.78
C THR A 148 -4.12 -0.25 14.14
N SER A 149 -4.62 0.68 13.31
CA SER A 149 -5.99 0.66 12.78
C SER A 149 -6.05 0.39 11.28
N ARG A 150 -6.96 -0.51 10.90
CA ARG A 150 -7.26 -0.87 9.50
C ARG A 150 -7.85 0.24 8.65
N ARG A 151 -8.18 1.39 9.24
CA ARG A 151 -8.70 2.55 8.52
C ARG A 151 -7.61 3.34 7.81
N SER A 152 -6.36 3.30 8.30
CA SER A 152 -5.25 4.04 7.69
C SER A 152 -4.95 3.54 6.26
N ALA A 153 -4.62 4.48 5.39
CA ALA A 153 -4.20 4.20 4.03
C ALA A 153 -2.84 3.49 4.01
N ALA A 154 -1.87 3.98 4.78
CA ALA A 154 -0.56 3.35 4.91
C ALA A 154 -0.66 1.92 5.45
N TYR A 155 -1.53 1.68 6.45
CA TYR A 155 -1.82 0.34 6.97
C TYR A 155 -2.25 -0.61 5.84
N LYS A 156 -3.25 -0.22 5.04
CA LYS A 156 -3.70 -1.02 3.90
C LYS A 156 -2.62 -1.19 2.82
N GLY A 157 -1.85 -0.13 2.59
CA GLY A 157 -0.74 -0.12 1.64
C GLY A 157 0.33 -1.15 1.97
N ILE A 158 0.72 -1.28 3.24
CA ILE A 158 1.73 -2.26 3.68
C ILE A 158 1.26 -3.69 3.37
N PHE A 159 0.00 -4.05 3.65
CA PHE A 159 -0.49 -5.39 3.32
C PHE A 159 -0.54 -5.66 1.82
N ALA A 160 -0.98 -4.67 1.04
CA ALA A 160 -0.96 -4.77 -0.40
C ALA A 160 0.47 -4.96 -0.94
N LEU A 161 1.47 -4.26 -0.38
CA LEU A 161 2.88 -4.49 -0.70
C LEU A 161 3.33 -5.90 -0.36
N MET A 162 3.03 -6.41 0.84
CA MET A 162 3.42 -7.77 1.25
C MET A 162 2.85 -8.83 0.30
N MET A 163 1.56 -8.72 -0.03
CA MET A 163 0.92 -9.63 -1.00
C MET A 163 1.52 -9.48 -2.41
N ARG A 164 1.86 -8.25 -2.83
CA ARG A 164 2.46 -7.97 -4.14
C ARG A 164 3.85 -8.58 -4.25
N ASP A 165 4.61 -8.53 -3.16
CA ASP A 165 5.96 -9.07 -3.07
C ASP A 165 5.98 -10.59 -2.83
N GLY A 166 4.80 -11.22 -2.79
CA GLY A 166 4.65 -12.68 -2.85
C GLY A 166 4.60 -13.36 -1.50
N CYS A 167 4.15 -12.68 -0.45
CA CYS A 167 4.00 -13.32 0.86
C CYS A 167 3.07 -14.56 0.81
N GLU A 168 3.47 -15.63 1.49
CA GLU A 168 2.82 -16.94 1.44
C GLU A 168 2.11 -17.27 2.77
N ASP A 169 0.96 -17.92 2.74
CA ASP A 169 0.29 -18.36 3.97
C ASP A 169 1.15 -19.40 4.73
N PHE A 170 1.32 -19.23 6.04
CA PHE A 170 2.25 -20.07 6.84
C PHE A 170 1.90 -21.55 6.79
N ARG A 171 0.62 -21.88 6.68
CA ARG A 171 0.14 -23.26 6.70
C ARG A 171 0.17 -23.88 5.31
N SER A 172 -0.33 -23.18 4.29
CA SER A 172 -0.45 -23.77 2.95
C SER A 172 0.81 -23.59 2.10
N GLY A 173 1.66 -22.62 2.44
CA GLY A 173 2.79 -22.20 1.61
C GLY A 173 2.35 -21.64 0.25
N GLN A 174 1.07 -21.29 0.08
CA GLN A 174 0.57 -20.70 -1.14
C GLN A 174 0.73 -19.17 -1.09
N PRO A 175 1.15 -18.54 -2.19
CA PRO A 175 1.11 -17.08 -2.30
C PRO A 175 -0.30 -16.54 -2.04
N ILE A 176 -0.37 -15.42 -1.33
CA ILE A 176 -1.63 -14.71 -1.11
C ILE A 176 -1.95 -13.90 -2.37
N ASP A 177 -2.73 -14.52 -3.27
CA ASP A 177 -3.21 -13.93 -4.51
C ASP A 177 -4.73 -13.76 -4.50
N ILE A 178 -5.32 -13.35 -5.62
CA ILE A 178 -6.77 -13.07 -5.66
C ILE A 178 -7.60 -14.32 -5.32
N THR A 179 -7.16 -15.50 -5.73
CA THR A 179 -7.91 -16.75 -5.53
C THR A 179 -7.84 -17.16 -4.06
N SER A 180 -6.62 -17.25 -3.51
CA SER A 180 -6.43 -17.63 -2.10
C SER A 180 -6.99 -16.57 -1.14
N TYR A 181 -6.95 -15.28 -1.51
CA TYR A 181 -7.52 -14.21 -0.70
C TYR A 181 -9.02 -14.42 -0.41
N TYR A 182 -9.81 -14.74 -1.43
CA TYR A 182 -11.25 -14.97 -1.26
C TYR A 182 -11.55 -16.35 -0.69
N ASP A 183 -10.91 -17.40 -1.21
CA ASP A 183 -11.24 -18.79 -0.84
C ASP A 183 -10.83 -19.13 0.59
N GLU A 184 -9.73 -18.56 1.08
CA GLU A 184 -9.18 -18.88 2.40
C GLU A 184 -9.57 -17.87 3.50
N ASN A 185 -10.41 -16.88 3.17
CA ASN A 185 -10.79 -15.77 4.05
C ASN A 185 -9.55 -15.11 4.69
N VAL A 186 -8.61 -14.67 3.84
CA VAL A 186 -7.38 -14.03 4.32
C VAL A 186 -7.74 -12.74 5.06
N ASP A 187 -7.21 -12.63 6.27
CA ASP A 187 -7.33 -11.42 7.08
C ASP A 187 -5.99 -11.13 7.78
N ILE A 188 -5.95 -10.03 8.52
CA ILE A 188 -4.73 -9.56 9.17
C ILE A 188 -4.73 -10.00 10.62
N HIS A 189 -3.70 -10.75 10.98
CA HIS A 189 -3.56 -11.39 12.28
C HIS A 189 -2.21 -11.09 12.91
N HIS A 190 -2.17 -11.15 14.23
CA HIS A 190 -0.94 -10.99 15.00
C HIS A 190 0.00 -12.18 14.77
N ILE A 191 1.29 -11.89 14.59
CA ILE A 191 2.34 -12.92 14.44
C ILE A 191 2.76 -13.44 15.81
N PHE A 192 3.06 -12.54 16.74
CA PHE A 192 3.06 -12.83 18.17
C PHE A 192 1.65 -12.59 18.70
N PRO A 193 0.91 -13.64 19.09
CA PRO A 193 -0.49 -13.47 19.49
C PRO A 193 -0.62 -12.60 20.72
N ARG A 194 -1.65 -11.73 20.74
CA ARG A 194 -1.90 -10.82 21.87
C ARG A 194 -1.91 -11.56 23.21
N LYS A 195 -2.56 -12.73 23.28
CA LYS A 195 -2.60 -13.52 24.52
C LYS A 195 -1.20 -13.84 25.05
N TRP A 196 -0.31 -14.30 24.17
CA TRP A 196 1.07 -14.58 24.56
C TRP A 196 1.78 -13.30 25.00
N CYS A 197 1.60 -12.20 24.27
CA CYS A 197 2.21 -10.92 24.63
C CYS A 197 1.73 -10.41 26.00
N ASP A 198 0.43 -10.50 26.29
CA ASP A 198 -0.14 -10.07 27.58
C ASP A 198 0.43 -10.89 28.76
N GLU A 199 0.74 -12.18 28.54
CA GLU A 199 1.36 -13.08 29.53
C GLU A 199 2.87 -12.81 29.73
N HIS A 200 3.53 -12.14 28.78
CA HIS A 200 4.98 -11.89 28.78
C HIS A 200 5.31 -10.39 28.75
N ALA A 201 4.35 -9.54 29.10
CA ALA A 201 4.55 -8.10 29.16
C ALA A 201 5.52 -7.75 30.29
N GLU A 202 6.57 -7.00 29.96
CA GLU A 202 7.47 -6.43 30.95
C GLU A 202 6.81 -5.21 31.61
N GLU A 203 6.96 -5.06 32.93
CA GLU A 203 6.38 -3.93 33.67
C GLU A 203 7.04 -2.59 33.27
N GLN A 204 8.33 -2.63 32.91
CA GLN A 204 9.04 -1.49 32.36
C GLN A 204 8.51 -1.23 30.94
N ASP A 205 8.04 -0.01 30.68
CA ASP A 205 7.52 0.41 29.37
C ASP A 205 6.30 -0.36 28.84
N ILE A 206 5.40 -0.80 29.74
CA ILE A 206 4.16 -1.49 29.38
C ILE A 206 3.30 -0.77 28.31
N ASN A 207 3.35 0.57 28.27
CA ASN A 207 2.66 1.34 27.25
C ASN A 207 3.29 1.16 25.86
N LYS A 208 4.63 1.25 25.77
CA LYS A 208 5.38 1.01 24.53
C LYS A 208 5.17 -0.42 24.04
N TYR A 209 5.23 -1.39 24.96
CA TYR A 209 4.98 -2.79 24.66
C TYR A 209 3.58 -3.00 24.07
N LYS A 210 2.53 -2.44 24.69
CA LYS A 210 1.14 -2.55 24.17
C LYS A 210 0.98 -1.97 22.76
N VAL A 211 1.64 -0.85 22.45
CA VAL A 211 1.62 -0.28 21.10
C VAL A 211 2.32 -1.21 20.11
N ALA A 212 3.52 -1.72 20.46
CA ALA A 212 4.29 -2.63 19.63
C ALA A 212 3.54 -3.93 19.31
N VAL A 213 2.77 -4.46 20.27
CA VAL A 213 1.93 -5.65 20.08
C VAL A 213 0.86 -5.40 19.01
N ASP A 214 0.31 -4.20 18.94
CA ASP A 214 -0.84 -3.88 18.09
C ASP A 214 -0.56 -3.14 16.79
N CYS A 215 0.65 -2.65 16.61
CA CYS A 215 1.03 -1.96 15.39
C CYS A 215 1.16 -2.93 14.21
N ILE A 216 1.42 -2.35 13.04
CA ILE A 216 1.52 -3.08 11.77
C ILE A 216 2.65 -4.11 11.76
N ILE A 217 3.72 -3.85 12.54
CA ILE A 217 4.96 -4.64 12.54
C ILE A 217 4.71 -6.05 13.09
N ASN A 218 3.79 -6.22 14.04
CA ASN A 218 3.41 -7.53 14.57
C ASN A 218 2.24 -8.17 13.81
N LYS A 219 1.92 -7.73 12.59
CA LYS A 219 0.76 -8.22 11.83
C LYS A 219 1.14 -8.77 10.46
N ALA A 220 0.44 -9.80 10.01
CA ALA A 220 0.60 -10.39 8.67
C ALA A 220 -0.77 -10.75 8.06
N PRO A 221 -0.90 -10.71 6.73
CA PRO A 221 -2.04 -11.31 6.04
C PRO A 221 -1.92 -12.84 6.13
N LEU A 222 -2.89 -13.51 6.74
CA LEU A 222 -2.91 -14.96 6.95
C LEU A 222 -4.32 -15.50 6.73
N SER A 223 -4.44 -16.75 6.27
CA SER A 223 -5.73 -17.40 6.14
C SER A 223 -6.41 -17.61 7.49
N ALA A 224 -7.74 -17.71 7.50
CA ALA A 224 -8.51 -18.04 8.70
C ALA A 224 -8.15 -19.43 9.27
N ARG A 225 -7.62 -20.35 8.45
CA ARG A 225 -7.11 -21.65 8.89
C ARG A 225 -5.79 -21.50 9.65
N THR A 226 -4.85 -20.74 9.09
CA THR A 226 -3.56 -20.43 9.71
C THR A 226 -3.72 -19.70 11.03
N ASN A 227 -4.59 -18.69 11.09
CA ASN A 227 -4.87 -17.98 12.33
C ASN A 227 -5.40 -18.90 13.44
N ARG A 228 -6.22 -19.92 13.10
CA ARG A 228 -6.68 -20.92 14.08
C ARG A 228 -5.54 -21.82 14.58
N MET A 229 -4.55 -22.12 13.76
CA MET A 229 -3.38 -22.89 14.17
C MET A 229 -2.45 -22.10 15.08
N ILE A 230 -2.26 -20.81 14.79
CA ILE A 230 -1.52 -19.86 15.63
C ILE A 230 -2.18 -19.76 17.01
N GLY A 231 -3.49 -19.49 17.05
CA GLY A 231 -4.24 -19.36 18.28
C GLY A 231 -3.65 -18.29 19.21
N GLY A 232 -3.43 -18.64 20.48
CA GLY A 232 -2.79 -17.77 21.47
C GLY A 232 -1.42 -18.27 21.93
N SER A 233 -0.77 -19.16 21.16
CA SER A 233 0.49 -19.79 21.53
C SER A 233 1.70 -18.93 21.16
N ALA A 234 2.83 -19.16 21.83
CA ALA A 234 4.12 -18.62 21.42
C ALA A 234 4.46 -19.01 19.96
N PRO A 235 5.15 -18.15 19.20
CA PRO A 235 5.57 -18.51 17.85
C PRO A 235 6.34 -19.81 17.71
N SER A 236 7.33 -20.06 18.55
CA SER A 236 8.07 -21.33 18.59
C SER A 236 7.13 -22.55 18.62
N ALA A 237 6.06 -22.47 19.43
CA ALA A 237 5.11 -23.55 19.63
C ALA A 237 4.14 -23.74 18.45
N TYR A 238 3.64 -22.66 17.83
CA TYR A 238 2.77 -22.83 16.67
C TYR A 238 3.57 -23.20 15.40
N LEU A 239 4.82 -22.76 15.26
CA LEU A 239 5.67 -23.13 14.12
C LEU A 239 5.94 -24.63 14.12
N GLN A 240 6.35 -25.20 15.27
CA GLN A 240 6.52 -26.65 15.42
C GLN A 240 5.24 -27.43 15.09
N ARG A 241 4.07 -26.87 15.44
CA ARG A 241 2.77 -27.47 15.13
C ARG A 241 2.48 -27.45 13.64
N ILE A 242 2.80 -26.37 12.94
CA ILE A 242 2.65 -26.27 11.48
C ILE A 242 3.57 -27.29 10.80
N GLU A 243 4.85 -27.33 11.17
CA GLU A 243 5.82 -28.29 10.61
C GLU A 243 5.33 -29.73 10.76
N LYS A 244 4.87 -30.10 11.96
CA LYS A 244 4.41 -31.46 12.27
C LYS A 244 3.08 -31.80 11.60
N ASN A 245 2.10 -30.91 11.65
CA ASN A 245 0.73 -31.23 11.22
C ASN A 245 0.55 -31.13 9.71
N GLU A 246 1.24 -30.20 9.06
CA GLU A 246 1.15 -29.99 7.61
C GLU A 246 2.30 -30.66 6.86
N GLY A 247 3.29 -31.22 7.57
CA GLY A 247 4.44 -31.90 6.97
C GLY A 247 5.39 -30.94 6.25
N ILE A 248 5.45 -29.68 6.67
CA ILE A 248 6.32 -28.66 6.08
C ILE A 248 7.72 -28.75 6.71
N PRO A 249 8.79 -28.93 5.93
CA PRO A 249 10.16 -28.87 6.45
C PRO A 249 10.47 -27.50 7.06
N ALA A 250 11.29 -27.47 8.12
CA ALA A 250 11.63 -26.25 8.85
C ALA A 250 12.23 -25.17 7.93
N GLU A 251 13.10 -25.56 6.99
CA GLU A 251 13.73 -24.66 6.04
C GLU A 251 12.72 -24.03 5.07
N ARG A 252 11.67 -24.78 4.70
CA ARG A 252 10.60 -24.24 3.85
C ARG A 252 9.72 -23.27 4.64
N LEU A 253 9.40 -23.59 5.89
CA LEU A 253 8.66 -22.65 6.74
C LEU A 253 9.45 -21.36 6.95
N ASP A 254 10.77 -21.44 7.12
CA ASP A 254 11.65 -20.27 7.21
C ASP A 254 11.64 -19.43 5.93
N GLN A 255 11.53 -20.04 4.75
CA GLN A 255 11.35 -19.30 3.48
C GLN A 255 10.00 -18.59 3.44
N ILE A 256 8.93 -19.26 3.89
CA ILE A 256 7.59 -18.67 3.99
C ILE A 256 7.62 -17.47 4.96
N LEU A 257 8.25 -17.59 6.12
CA LEU A 257 8.40 -16.48 7.07
C LEU A 257 9.14 -15.28 6.44
N ARG A 258 10.24 -15.53 5.72
CA ARG A 258 10.99 -14.47 5.01
C ARG A 258 10.16 -13.78 3.92
N SER A 259 9.19 -14.45 3.30
CA SER A 259 8.27 -13.82 2.35
C SER A 259 7.39 -12.72 2.99
N HIS A 260 7.25 -12.74 4.32
CA HIS A 260 6.57 -11.72 5.14
C HIS A 260 7.53 -10.73 5.80
N VAL A 261 8.79 -10.69 5.37
CA VAL A 261 9.87 -9.95 6.02
C VAL A 261 10.03 -10.29 7.51
N ILE A 262 9.84 -11.56 7.85
CA ILE A 262 9.99 -12.08 9.21
C ILE A 262 11.32 -12.81 9.30
N ASP A 263 12.12 -12.45 10.31
CA ASP A 263 13.30 -13.21 10.68
C ASP A 263 12.90 -14.51 11.40
N PRO A 264 13.19 -15.70 10.83
CA PRO A 264 12.80 -16.97 11.43
C PRO A 264 13.49 -17.25 12.76
N GLU A 265 14.73 -16.78 12.95
CA GLU A 265 15.49 -17.05 14.18
C GLU A 265 14.85 -16.35 15.38
N ALA A 266 14.52 -15.05 15.25
CA ALA A 266 13.81 -14.33 16.30
C ALA A 266 12.45 -14.97 16.61
N LEU A 267 11.72 -15.43 15.58
CA LEU A 267 10.42 -16.05 15.74
C LEU A 267 10.50 -17.41 16.45
N ARG A 268 11.48 -18.25 16.09
CA ARG A 268 11.67 -19.58 16.71
C ARG A 268 12.15 -19.51 18.16
N ASN A 269 12.78 -18.41 18.55
CA ASN A 269 13.23 -18.16 19.92
C ASN A 269 12.26 -17.30 20.74
N ASP A 270 11.05 -17.03 20.22
CA ASP A 270 10.05 -16.15 20.84
C ASP A 270 10.59 -14.75 21.22
N ASN A 271 11.63 -14.28 20.51
CA ASN A 271 12.28 -13.01 20.78
C ASN A 271 11.52 -11.88 20.10
N PHE A 272 10.50 -11.37 20.79
CA PHE A 272 9.60 -10.33 20.29
C PHE A 272 10.34 -9.09 19.79
N TRP A 273 11.29 -8.56 20.56
CA TRP A 273 11.98 -7.31 20.21
C TRP A 273 12.98 -7.49 19.05
N ALA A 274 13.69 -8.62 18.98
CA ALA A 274 14.54 -8.90 17.82
C ALA A 274 13.70 -9.03 16.54
N PHE A 275 12.56 -9.72 16.61
CA PHE A 275 11.60 -9.80 15.51
C PHE A 275 11.10 -8.41 15.11
N TYR A 276 10.64 -7.63 16.09
CA TYR A 276 10.04 -6.32 15.88
C TYR A 276 11.01 -5.36 15.18
N ASN A 277 12.23 -5.24 15.71
CA ASN A 277 13.23 -4.31 15.17
C ASN A 277 13.71 -4.72 13.78
N ARG A 278 13.98 -6.01 13.54
CA ARG A 278 14.39 -6.51 12.22
C ARG A 278 13.28 -6.30 11.18
N ARG A 279 12.04 -6.61 11.56
CA ARG A 279 10.88 -6.46 10.67
C ARG A 279 10.52 -5.01 10.41
N HIS A 280 10.72 -4.11 11.38
CA HIS A 280 10.56 -2.66 11.19
C HIS A 280 11.42 -2.17 10.01
N GLU A 281 12.72 -2.46 10.04
CA GLU A 281 13.66 -2.05 8.98
C GLU A 281 13.29 -2.65 7.62
N GLU A 282 12.98 -3.94 7.58
CA GLU A 282 12.60 -4.60 6.32
C GLU A 282 11.28 -4.05 5.74
N ILE A 283 10.29 -3.71 6.57
CA ILE A 283 9.06 -3.04 6.09
C ILE A 283 9.40 -1.67 5.50
N LEU A 284 10.30 -0.91 6.13
CA LEU A 284 10.75 0.37 5.59
C LEU A 284 11.42 0.22 4.24
N ASP A 285 12.31 -0.76 4.07
CA ASP A 285 12.95 -1.03 2.78
C ASP A 285 11.92 -1.31 1.67
N ARG A 286 10.83 -2.03 1.99
CA ARG A 286 9.72 -2.26 1.04
C ARG A 286 8.97 -0.98 0.68
N ILE A 287 8.75 -0.10 1.64
CA ILE A 287 8.10 1.20 1.43
C ILE A 287 8.99 2.09 0.56
N GLU A 288 10.29 2.15 0.86
CA GLU A 288 11.29 2.92 0.09
C GLU A 288 11.35 2.45 -1.37
N ALA A 289 11.40 1.13 -1.58
CA ALA A 289 11.38 0.55 -2.92
C ALA A 289 10.08 0.89 -3.69
N ALA A 290 8.93 0.91 -3.02
CA ALA A 290 7.65 1.24 -3.64
C ALA A 290 7.53 2.73 -3.99
N MET A 291 8.03 3.61 -3.12
CA MET A 291 8.04 5.06 -3.34
C MET A 291 9.19 5.51 -4.25
N GLY A 292 10.23 4.70 -4.41
CA GLY A 292 11.46 5.07 -5.11
C GLY A 292 12.17 6.26 -4.44
N LYS A 293 12.14 6.33 -3.10
CA LYS A 293 12.81 7.35 -2.29
C LYS A 293 12.98 6.87 -0.84
N PRO A 294 13.99 7.38 -0.11
CA PRO A 294 14.25 6.97 1.27
C PRO A 294 13.13 7.42 2.22
N ALA A 295 12.91 6.63 3.26
CA ALA A 295 12.08 6.96 4.41
C ALA A 295 12.92 7.77 5.42
N ILE A 296 12.24 8.51 6.28
CA ILE A 296 12.87 9.20 7.40
C ILE A 296 13.04 8.16 8.51
N ARG A 297 14.28 7.71 8.74
CA ARG A 297 14.62 6.85 9.86
C ARG A 297 14.97 7.73 11.07
N GLU A 298 14.54 7.32 12.26
CA GLU A 298 15.01 7.97 13.47
C GLU A 298 16.50 7.66 13.63
N GLU A 299 17.31 8.67 13.97
CA GLU A 299 18.69 8.43 14.35
C GLU A 299 18.68 7.54 15.59
N ALA A 300 19.42 6.43 15.57
CA ALA A 300 19.62 5.65 16.78
C ALA A 300 20.21 6.60 17.83
N GLU A 301 19.51 6.82 18.94
CA GLU A 301 20.12 7.44 20.11
C GLU A 301 21.35 6.60 20.46
N THR A 302 22.53 7.09 20.08
CA THR A 302 23.80 6.56 20.57
C THR A 302 23.83 6.82 22.07
N ALA A 303 23.43 5.80 22.84
CA ALA A 303 23.68 5.72 24.27
C ALA A 303 25.16 5.51 24.56
#